data_AF-A0A6C0HBH8-F1
#
_entry.id   AF-A0A6C0HBH8-F1
#
_cell.length_a   1.000
_cell.length_b   1.000
_cell.length_c   1.000
_cell.angle_alpha   90.00
_cell.angle_beta   90.00
_cell.angle_gamma   90.00
#
_symmetry.space_group_name_H-M   'P 1'
#
loop_
_entity.id
_entity.type
_entity.pdbx_description
1 polymer ?
#
loop_
_entity_poly.entity_id
_entity_poly.type
_entity_poly.pdbx_seq_one_letter_code
_entity_poly.pdbx_strand_id
1 'polypeptide(L)'
;MDAMSIPTPNHNLHGKWDLYYHLPNNNKWDLSSYTIIMNGIDTVEKVLLLNDQVNDNIVKNCMLFVMREGVTPMWEDPKNREGGCFSYKVVNKQVYEVWTHLFYLLCGETLCVDKKYNKHVNGITISPKKNFCIIKIWLDTSLYQDPNIITNIPNLLKQGCLFKKHEPEF
;
A
#
# COMPACT_ATOMS: atom_id res chain seq x y z
N MET A 1 -21.68 -22.30 -34.05
CA MET A 1 -22.47 -21.82 -32.89
C MET A 1 -21.46 -21.20 -31.96
N ASP A 2 -21.24 -19.89 -32.11
CA ASP A 2 -20.34 -19.16 -31.24
C ASP A 2 -21.04 -18.95 -29.91
N ALA A 3 -20.54 -19.62 -28.87
CA ALA A 3 -20.97 -19.33 -27.51
C ALA A 3 -20.56 -17.88 -27.22
N MET A 4 -21.53 -16.98 -27.21
CA MET A 4 -21.32 -15.62 -26.71
C MET A 4 -20.90 -15.73 -25.25
N SER A 5 -19.63 -15.47 -24.97
CA SER A 5 -19.12 -15.37 -23.61
C SER A 5 -19.82 -14.18 -22.95
N ILE A 6 -20.69 -14.46 -21.98
CA ILE A 6 -21.25 -13.43 -21.12
C ILE A 6 -20.05 -12.81 -20.37
N PRO A 7 -19.79 -11.51 -20.49
CA PRO A 7 -18.72 -10.87 -19.74
C PRO A 7 -18.99 -11.10 -18.25
N THR A 8 -18.04 -11.69 -17.55
CA THR A 8 -18.14 -11.88 -16.10
C THR A 8 -18.31 -10.49 -15.45
N PRO A 9 -19.36 -10.25 -14.66
CA PRO A 9 -19.54 -8.95 -14.03
C PRO A 9 -18.36 -8.67 -13.09
N ASN A 10 -17.70 -7.52 -13.28
CA ASN A 10 -16.62 -7.08 -12.41
C ASN A 10 -17.17 -6.67 -11.04
N HIS A 11 -16.40 -6.94 -9.99
CA HIS A 11 -16.77 -6.59 -8.62
C HIS A 11 -16.12 -5.27 -8.23
N ASN A 12 -16.93 -4.21 -8.10
CA ASN A 12 -16.43 -2.88 -7.77
C ASN A 12 -15.90 -2.81 -6.32
N LEU A 13 -14.80 -2.08 -6.14
CA LEU A 13 -14.27 -1.70 -4.84
C LEU A 13 -15.00 -0.47 -4.28
N HIS A 14 -14.89 -0.25 -2.97
CA HIS A 14 -15.40 0.97 -2.33
C HIS A 14 -14.58 2.22 -2.66
N GLY A 15 -13.27 2.06 -2.78
CA GLY A 15 -12.32 3.11 -3.11
C GLY A 15 -11.58 2.83 -4.41
N LYS A 16 -10.99 3.88 -4.97
CA LYS A 16 -10.08 3.77 -6.12
C LYS A 16 -8.65 3.93 -5.64
N TRP A 17 -7.75 3.18 -6.24
CA TRP A 17 -6.34 3.12 -5.85
C TRP A 17 -5.43 3.23 -7.07
N ASP A 18 -4.24 3.77 -6.85
CA ASP A 18 -3.18 3.89 -7.85
C ASP A 18 -1.93 3.16 -7.34
N LEU A 19 -1.32 2.34 -8.20
CA LEU A 19 -0.08 1.64 -7.93
C LEU A 19 1.08 2.35 -8.63
N TYR A 20 2.05 2.80 -7.85
CA TYR A 20 3.27 3.45 -8.31
C TYR A 20 4.50 2.58 -8.04
N TYR A 21 5.54 2.84 -8.81
CA TYR A 21 6.88 2.34 -8.59
C TYR A 21 7.89 3.49 -8.60
N HIS A 22 8.92 3.35 -7.77
CA HIS A 22 10.08 4.22 -7.74
C HIS A 22 11.38 3.40 -7.76
N LEU A 23 12.40 3.92 -8.43
CA LEU A 23 13.70 3.26 -8.55
C LEU A 23 14.50 3.38 -7.25
N PRO A 24 14.93 2.27 -6.62
CA PRO A 24 15.74 2.33 -5.40
C PRO A 24 17.04 3.14 -5.50
N ASN A 25 17.60 3.25 -6.71
CA ASN A 25 18.84 3.98 -6.99
C ASN A 25 18.58 5.45 -7.43
N ASN A 26 17.33 5.86 -7.57
CA ASN A 26 16.98 7.24 -7.87
C ASN A 26 16.93 8.02 -6.54
N ASN A 27 17.81 9.00 -6.37
CA ASN A 27 17.83 9.81 -5.15
C ASN A 27 16.91 11.03 -5.22
N LYS A 28 16.20 11.22 -6.35
CA LYS A 28 15.18 12.24 -6.49
C LYS A 28 13.86 11.71 -5.93
N TRP A 29 13.25 12.49 -5.04
CA TRP A 29 11.98 12.16 -4.39
C TRP A 29 10.84 13.11 -4.81
N ASP A 30 11.02 13.83 -5.92
CA ASP A 30 9.95 14.62 -6.50
C ASP A 30 8.94 13.73 -7.24
N LEU A 31 7.71 14.22 -7.44
CA LEU A 31 6.62 13.43 -8.03
C LEU A 31 6.98 12.84 -9.41
N SER A 32 7.81 13.52 -10.21
CA SER A 32 8.19 13.05 -11.55
C SER A 32 9.10 11.80 -11.52
N SER A 33 9.69 11.50 -10.37
CA SER A 33 10.50 10.29 -10.16
C SER A 33 9.66 9.02 -9.97
N TYR A 34 8.36 9.15 -9.71
CA TYR A 34 7.43 8.04 -9.53
C TYR A 34 6.79 7.68 -10.88
N THR A 35 6.80 6.40 -11.21
CA THR A 35 6.12 5.87 -12.40
C THR A 35 4.84 5.16 -11.98
N ILE A 36 3.73 5.49 -12.62
CA ILE A 36 2.45 4.80 -12.42
C ILE A 36 2.50 3.45 -13.14
N ILE A 37 2.29 2.37 -12.41
CA ILE A 37 2.10 1.02 -12.97
C ILE A 37 0.66 0.87 -13.45
N MET A 38 -0.30 1.26 -12.60
CA MET A 38 -1.73 1.24 -12.92
C MET A 38 -2.44 2.32 -12.11
N ASN A 39 -3.35 3.04 -12.76
CA ASN A 39 -4.27 3.97 -12.12
C ASN A 39 -5.70 3.43 -12.12
N GLY A 40 -6.55 4.00 -11.26
CA GLY A 40 -7.97 3.67 -11.25
C GLY A 40 -8.24 2.19 -10.97
N ILE A 41 -7.55 1.61 -9.99
CA ILE A 41 -7.82 0.27 -9.48
C ILE A 41 -9.10 0.34 -8.66
N ASP A 42 -10.21 -0.02 -9.30
CA ASP A 42 -11.57 0.14 -8.79
C ASP A 42 -12.39 -1.16 -8.84
N THR A 43 -11.76 -2.28 -9.20
CA THR A 43 -12.39 -3.61 -9.17
C THR A 43 -11.50 -4.65 -8.50
N VAL A 44 -12.12 -5.69 -7.94
CA VAL A 44 -11.43 -6.84 -7.32
C VAL A 44 -10.55 -7.55 -8.35
N GLU A 45 -11.01 -7.68 -9.60
CA GLU A 45 -10.28 -8.34 -10.67
C GLU A 45 -8.95 -7.63 -10.98
N LYS A 46 -8.93 -6.29 -10.95
CA LYS A 46 -7.68 -5.53 -11.10
C LYS A 46 -6.72 -5.79 -9.94
N VAL A 47 -7.22 -5.89 -8.71
CA VAL A 47 -6.40 -6.19 -7.52
C VAL A 47 -5.82 -7.61 -7.60
N LEU A 48 -6.62 -8.59 -8.03
CA LEU A 48 -6.16 -9.97 -8.24
C LEU A 48 -5.09 -10.02 -9.33
N LEU A 49 -5.37 -9.43 -10.49
CA LEU A 49 -4.42 -9.36 -11.61
C LEU A 49 -3.10 -8.71 -11.19
N LEU A 50 -3.15 -7.59 -10.47
CA LEU A 50 -1.93 -6.92 -10.00
C LEU A 50 -1.14 -7.77 -9.00
N ASN A 51 -1.80 -8.47 -8.06
CA ASN A 51 -1.08 -9.36 -7.14
C ASN A 51 -0.45 -10.57 -7.83
N ASP A 52 -1.04 -11.04 -8.93
CA ASP A 52 -0.46 -12.11 -9.76
C ASP A 52 0.73 -11.61 -10.61
N GLN A 53 0.64 -10.39 -11.15
CA GLN A 53 1.69 -9.81 -12.01
C GLN A 53 2.87 -9.25 -11.20
N VAL A 54 2.60 -8.64 -10.04
CA VAL A 54 3.63 -8.11 -9.13
C VAL A 54 4.20 -9.28 -8.33
N ASN A 55 5.05 -10.06 -8.97
CA ASN A 55 5.64 -11.26 -8.37
C ASN A 55 6.62 -10.97 -7.23
N ASP A 56 7.03 -12.03 -6.52
CA ASP A 56 7.95 -12.00 -5.39
C ASP A 56 9.25 -11.22 -5.65
N ASN A 57 9.84 -11.36 -6.84
CA ASN A 57 11.06 -10.63 -7.19
C ASN A 57 10.82 -9.12 -7.31
N ILE A 58 9.66 -8.70 -7.83
CA ILE A 58 9.32 -7.27 -7.90
C ILE A 58 9.11 -6.72 -6.48
N VAL A 59 8.32 -7.40 -5.65
CA VAL A 59 8.05 -6.96 -4.26
C VAL A 59 9.34 -6.84 -3.45
N LYS A 60 10.30 -7.77 -3.62
CA LYS A 60 11.58 -7.78 -2.89
C LYS A 60 12.59 -6.73 -3.33
N ASN A 61 12.49 -6.22 -4.56
CA ASN A 61 13.56 -5.43 -5.17
C ASN A 61 13.11 -4.04 -5.66
N CYS A 62 11.81 -3.77 -5.72
CA CYS A 62 11.26 -2.48 -6.14
C CYS A 62 10.67 -1.71 -4.97
N MET A 63 10.71 -0.38 -5.05
CA MET A 63 9.88 0.45 -4.17
C MET A 63 8.49 0.54 -4.80
N LEU A 64 7.48 0.02 -4.11
CA LEU A 64 6.09 0.06 -4.57
C LEU A 64 5.23 0.87 -3.60
N PHE A 65 4.23 1.55 -4.16
CA PHE A 65 3.32 2.41 -3.42
C PHE A 65 1.91 2.14 -3.95
N VAL A 66 0.99 1.72 -3.09
CA VAL A 66 -0.44 1.70 -3.42
C VAL A 66 -1.08 2.82 -2.63
N MET A 67 -1.53 3.86 -3.31
CA MET A 67 -2.12 5.04 -2.70
C MET A 67 -3.57 5.19 -3.14
N ARG A 68 -4.39 5.81 -2.30
CA ARG A 68 -5.76 6.18 -2.66
C ARG A 68 -5.73 7.16 -3.83
N GLU A 69 -6.64 7.02 -4.79
CA GLU A 69 -6.71 7.89 -5.97
C GLU A 69 -6.75 9.37 -5.54
N GLY A 70 -5.88 10.19 -6.14
CA GLY A 70 -5.72 11.60 -5.80
C GLY A 70 -4.83 11.89 -4.59
N VAL A 71 -4.24 10.86 -3.94
CA VAL A 71 -3.22 11.01 -2.89
C VAL A 71 -1.88 10.54 -3.44
N THR A 72 -0.93 11.45 -3.57
CA THR A 72 0.40 11.12 -4.08
C THR A 72 1.23 10.36 -3.03
N PRO A 73 2.22 9.53 -3.45
CA PRO A 73 3.14 8.82 -2.54
C PRO A 73 4.19 9.75 -1.90
N MET A 74 3.80 10.97 -1.57
CA MET A 74 4.64 12.04 -1.01
C MET A 74 4.11 12.45 0.36
N TRP A 75 5.02 12.61 1.32
CA TRP A 75 4.72 13.12 2.66
C TRP A 75 4.28 14.60 2.67
N GLU A 76 4.62 15.39 1.65
CA GLU A 76 4.14 16.77 1.48
C GLU A 76 2.71 16.86 0.94
N ASP A 77 2.13 15.75 0.44
CA ASP A 77 0.76 15.72 -0.07
C ASP A 77 -0.21 16.26 0.99
N PRO A 78 -1.18 17.13 0.62
CA PRO A 78 -2.14 17.70 1.58
C PRO A 78 -2.89 16.65 2.42
N LYS A 79 -3.07 15.43 1.90
CA LYS A 79 -3.70 14.33 2.62
C LYS A 79 -2.74 13.54 3.50
N ASN A 80 -1.43 13.66 3.30
CA ASN A 80 -0.41 12.94 4.09
C ASN A 80 0.28 13.82 5.13
N ARG A 81 0.43 15.13 4.89
CA ARG A 81 1.31 16.01 5.67
C ARG A 81 0.98 16.15 7.15
N GLU A 82 -0.30 16.04 7.53
CA GLU A 82 -0.75 16.08 8.94
C GLU A 82 -0.81 14.67 9.59
N GLY A 83 -0.45 13.67 8.80
CA GLY A 83 -0.60 12.28 9.11
C GLY A 83 0.66 11.63 9.67
N GLY A 84 0.77 10.34 9.39
CA GLY A 84 1.94 9.56 9.73
C GLY A 84 1.86 8.17 9.14
N CYS A 85 2.82 7.32 9.49
CA CYS A 85 2.83 5.95 9.05
C CYS A 85 3.26 4.97 10.14
N PHE A 86 2.62 3.81 10.14
CA PHE A 86 3.16 2.63 10.80
C PHE A 86 4.28 2.06 9.95
N SER A 87 5.43 1.78 10.54
CA SER A 87 6.61 1.25 9.86
C SER A 87 6.95 -0.14 10.40
N TYR A 88 6.92 -1.13 9.53
CA TYR A 88 7.18 -2.54 9.82
C TYR A 88 8.45 -3.01 9.13
N LYS A 89 9.23 -3.83 9.84
CA LYS A 89 10.37 -4.55 9.27
C LYS A 89 9.94 -5.98 8.98
N VAL A 90 9.99 -6.39 7.71
CA VAL A 90 9.57 -7.73 7.27
C VAL A 90 10.72 -8.41 6.54
N VAL A 91 11.09 -9.62 6.96
CA VAL A 91 12.20 -10.35 6.33
C VAL A 91 11.83 -10.77 4.91
N ASN A 92 12.81 -10.81 4.00
CA ASN A 92 12.56 -11.06 2.58
C ASN A 92 11.80 -12.37 2.33
N LYS A 93 12.00 -13.41 3.15
CA LYS A 93 11.29 -14.69 3.00
C LYS A 93 9.76 -14.57 3.12
N GLN A 94 9.27 -13.59 3.87
CA GLN A 94 7.85 -13.41 4.20
C GLN A 94 7.21 -12.23 3.46
N VAL A 95 8.01 -11.36 2.85
CA VAL A 95 7.54 -10.04 2.41
C VAL A 95 6.49 -10.11 1.30
N TYR A 96 6.60 -11.07 0.39
CA TYR A 96 5.65 -11.23 -0.71
C TYR A 96 4.25 -11.54 -0.19
N GLU A 97 4.14 -12.56 0.68
CA GLU A 97 2.87 -12.92 1.30
C GLU A 97 2.27 -11.76 2.10
N VAL A 98 3.09 -11.03 2.85
CA VAL A 98 2.65 -9.86 3.63
C VAL A 98 2.13 -8.75 2.72
N TRP A 99 2.85 -8.44 1.63
CA TRP A 99 2.44 -7.43 0.65
C TRP A 99 1.09 -7.80 0.00
N THR A 100 0.94 -9.04 -0.44
CA THR A 100 -0.30 -9.54 -1.05
C THR A 100 -1.48 -9.40 -0.11
N HIS A 101 -1.35 -9.81 1.16
CA HIS A 101 -2.41 -9.63 2.15
C HIS A 101 -2.73 -8.15 2.41
N LEU A 102 -1.71 -7.31 2.54
CA LEU A 102 -1.90 -5.87 2.74
C LEU A 102 -2.64 -5.22 1.58
N PHE A 103 -2.32 -5.59 0.34
CA PHE A 103 -2.98 -5.04 -0.83
C PHE A 103 -4.47 -5.42 -0.85
N TYR A 104 -4.81 -6.68 -0.56
CA TYR A 104 -6.21 -7.12 -0.44
C TYR A 104 -6.95 -6.37 0.67
N LEU A 105 -6.36 -6.27 1.86
CA LEU A 105 -7.00 -5.62 3.00
C LEU A 105 -7.15 -4.11 2.81
N LEU A 106 -6.18 -3.46 2.16
CA LEU A 106 -6.24 -2.05 1.80
C LEU A 106 -7.41 -1.79 0.85
N CYS A 107 -7.43 -2.47 -0.30
CA CYS A 107 -8.47 -2.24 -1.32
C CYS A 107 -9.86 -2.70 -0.87
N GLY A 108 -9.92 -3.70 0.02
CA GLY A 108 -11.15 -4.16 0.66
C GLY A 108 -11.61 -3.30 1.84
N GLU A 109 -10.92 -2.22 2.20
CA GLU A 109 -11.26 -1.34 3.33
C GLU A 109 -11.41 -2.11 4.67
N THR A 110 -10.56 -3.12 4.88
CA THR A 110 -10.57 -4.03 6.05
C THR A 110 -9.20 -4.17 6.73
N LEU A 111 -8.28 -3.25 6.46
CA LEU A 111 -6.94 -3.23 7.03
C LEU A 111 -6.91 -2.93 8.54
N CYS A 112 -7.88 -2.16 9.03
CA CYS A 112 -8.04 -1.87 10.45
C CYS A 112 -9.08 -2.78 11.13
N VAL A 113 -8.83 -3.10 12.41
CA VAL A 113 -9.73 -3.92 13.25
C VAL A 113 -11.12 -3.29 13.37
N ASP A 114 -11.17 -1.99 13.68
CA ASP A 114 -12.41 -1.21 13.66
C ASP A 114 -12.54 -0.50 12.31
N LYS A 115 -13.66 -0.76 11.62
CA LYS A 115 -13.94 -0.24 10.28
C LYS A 115 -13.83 1.29 10.20
N LYS A 116 -14.11 2.00 11.31
CA LYS A 116 -14.06 3.47 11.34
C LYS A 116 -12.66 4.04 11.07
N TYR A 117 -11.60 3.24 11.28
CA TYR A 117 -10.23 3.68 11.06
C TYR A 117 -9.77 3.51 9.60
N ASN A 118 -10.39 2.64 8.79
CA ASN A 118 -9.98 2.44 7.39
C ASN A 118 -10.10 3.71 6.54
N LYS A 119 -11.07 4.58 6.85
CA LYS A 119 -11.23 5.89 6.19
C LYS A 119 -10.01 6.81 6.33
N HIS A 120 -9.16 6.57 7.34
CA HIS A 120 -7.94 7.34 7.59
C HIS A 120 -6.72 6.75 6.87
N VAL A 121 -6.83 5.57 6.26
CA VAL A 121 -5.73 4.94 5.53
C VAL A 121 -5.65 5.53 4.12
N ASN A 122 -4.49 6.12 3.80
CA ASN A 122 -4.19 6.70 2.50
C ASN A 122 -3.43 5.75 1.57
N GLY A 123 -2.73 4.75 2.12
CA GLY A 123 -1.99 3.82 1.28
C GLY A 123 -1.02 2.92 2.03
N ILE A 124 -0.35 2.05 1.28
CA ILE A 124 0.74 1.21 1.76
C ILE A 124 1.95 1.36 0.85
N THR A 125 3.14 1.19 1.43
CA THR A 125 4.38 1.25 0.66
C THR A 125 5.32 0.14 1.09
N ILE A 126 6.18 -0.29 0.18
CA ILE A 126 7.26 -1.22 0.46
C ILE A 126 8.56 -0.65 -0.09
N SER A 127 9.63 -0.77 0.69
CA SER A 127 10.96 -0.35 0.28
C SER A 127 12.00 -1.41 0.63
N PRO A 128 12.78 -1.90 -0.35
CA PRO A 128 13.73 -2.96 -0.13
C PRO A 128 14.95 -2.49 0.66
N LYS A 129 15.48 -3.37 1.52
CA LYS A 129 16.78 -3.27 2.19
C LYS A 129 17.52 -4.59 1.98
N LYS A 130 18.76 -4.69 2.48
CA LYS A 130 19.64 -5.84 2.22
C LYS A 130 19.01 -7.21 2.54
N ASN A 131 18.39 -7.35 3.72
CA ASN A 131 17.88 -8.65 4.22
C ASN A 131 16.38 -8.62 4.60
N PHE A 132 15.73 -7.48 4.41
CA PHE A 132 14.35 -7.23 4.80
C PHE A 132 13.80 -6.10 3.93
N CYS A 133 12.48 -5.93 3.93
CA CYS A 133 11.84 -4.74 3.43
C CYS A 133 11.24 -3.94 4.57
N ILE A 134 11.14 -2.63 4.38
CA ILE A 134 10.32 -1.77 5.22
C ILE A 134 8.97 -1.62 4.54
N ILE A 135 7.92 -2.05 5.24
CA ILE A 135 6.55 -1.82 4.83
C ILE A 135 6.00 -0.67 5.66
N LYS A 136 5.27 0.25 5.03
CA LYS A 136 4.55 1.31 5.73
C LYS A 136 3.07 1.29 5.42
N ILE A 137 2.26 1.64 6.41
CA ILE A 137 0.83 1.93 6.26
C ILE A 137 0.64 3.41 6.58
N TRP A 138 0.17 4.18 5.60
CA TRP A 138 0.06 5.64 5.66
C TRP A 138 -1.33 6.06 6.10
N LEU A 139 -1.38 6.97 7.06
CA LEU A 139 -2.61 7.56 7.58
C LEU A 139 -2.65 9.06 7.29
N ASP A 140 -3.85 9.59 7.09
CA ASP A 140 -4.12 11.03 6.96
C ASP A 140 -4.05 11.80 8.29
N THR A 141 -3.89 11.07 9.40
CA THR A 141 -3.92 11.60 10.75
C THR A 141 -2.84 10.97 11.62
N SER A 142 -2.27 11.78 12.51
CA SER A 142 -1.31 11.34 13.53
C SER A 142 -1.97 11.03 14.89
N LEU A 143 -3.30 11.02 14.97
CA LEU A 143 -4.04 10.74 16.21
C LEU A 143 -3.99 9.25 16.60
N TYR A 144 -3.97 8.34 15.62
CA TYR A 144 -4.04 6.90 15.86
C TYR A 144 -2.67 6.25 15.69
N GLN A 145 -1.92 6.15 16.79
CA GLN A 145 -0.52 5.69 16.78
C GLN A 145 -0.32 4.28 17.34
N ASP A 146 -1.37 3.66 17.87
CA ASP A 146 -1.30 2.28 18.38
C ASP A 146 -1.35 1.28 17.22
N PRO A 147 -0.31 0.45 16.99
CA PRO A 147 -0.31 -0.55 15.91
C PRO A 147 -1.42 -1.61 16.08
N ASN A 148 -2.06 -1.69 17.25
CA ASN A 148 -3.20 -2.58 17.46
C ASN A 148 -4.44 -2.20 16.66
N ILE A 149 -4.51 -0.98 16.08
CA ILE A 149 -5.59 -0.62 15.16
C ILE A 149 -5.53 -1.43 13.86
N ILE A 150 -4.36 -1.93 13.48
CA ILE A 150 -4.17 -2.75 12.28
C ILE A 150 -4.58 -4.19 12.59
N THR A 151 -5.31 -4.81 11.66
CA THR A 151 -5.71 -6.22 11.78
C THR A 151 -4.49 -7.14 11.88
N ASN A 152 -4.68 -8.35 12.41
CA ASN A 152 -3.59 -9.31 12.46
C ASN A 152 -3.31 -9.85 11.06
N ILE A 153 -2.10 -9.62 10.57
CA ILE A 153 -1.63 -10.11 9.27
C ILE A 153 -0.49 -11.10 9.54
N PRO A 154 -0.57 -12.34 9.01
CA PRO A 154 0.51 -13.31 9.18
C PRO A 154 1.87 -12.70 8.79
N ASN A 155 2.90 -12.94 9.61
CA ASN A 155 4.26 -12.45 9.41
C ASN A 155 4.46 -10.92 9.46
N LEU A 156 3.42 -10.12 9.74
CA LEU A 156 3.53 -8.69 10.00
C LEU A 156 3.49 -8.43 11.51
N LEU A 157 4.66 -8.42 12.15
CA LEU A 157 4.75 -8.27 13.61
C LEU A 157 4.42 -6.85 14.06
N LYS A 158 3.47 -6.72 15.01
CA LYS A 158 3.20 -5.45 15.71
C LYS A 158 4.32 -5.07 16.67
N GLN A 159 5.01 -6.05 17.23
CA GLN A 159 6.16 -5.82 18.09
C GLN A 159 7.31 -5.19 17.28
N GLY A 160 7.79 -4.04 17.72
CA GLY A 160 8.82 -3.28 16.99
C GLY A 160 8.28 -2.44 15.84
N CYS A 161 6.96 -2.41 15.61
CA CYS A 161 6.34 -1.42 14.75
C CYS A 161 6.52 -0.02 15.35
N LEU A 162 6.92 0.94 14.51
CA LEU A 162 7.09 2.33 14.90
C LEU A 162 6.04 3.18 14.18
N PHE A 163 5.32 4.03 14.90
CA PHE A 163 4.56 5.11 14.28
C PHE A 163 5.47 6.33 14.10
N LYS A 164 5.51 6.90 12.89
CA LYS A 164 6.26 8.12 12.59
C LYS A 164 5.31 9.15 12.00
N LYS A 165 5.26 10.33 12.60
CA LYS A 165 4.58 11.48 12.01
C LYS A 165 5.32 11.92 10.74
N HIS A 166 4.59 12.45 9.78
CA HIS A 166 5.20 13.14 8.65
C HIS A 166 5.61 14.55 9.12
N GLU A 167 6.83 14.96 8.78
CA GLU A 167 7.39 16.27 9.15
C GLU A 167 7.95 16.94 7.89
N PRO A 168 7.11 17.28 6.90
CA PRO A 168 7.57 17.89 5.68
C PRO A 168 8.30 19.21 5.97
N GLU A 169 9.48 19.39 5.37
CA GLU A 169 10.23 20.64 5.43
C GLU A 169 9.52 21.65 4.51
N PHE A 170 9.00 22.74 5.07
CA PHE A 170 8.44 23.87 4.33
C PHE A 170 9.38 25.08 4.39
#